data_AF-A0A1G8CKT1-F1
#
_entry.id   AF-A0A1G8CKT1-F1
#
_cell.length_a   1.000
_cell.length_b   1.000
_cell.length_c   1.000
_cell.angle_alpha   90.00
_cell.angle_beta   90.00
_cell.angle_gamma   90.00
#
_symmetry.space_group_name_H-M   'P 1'
#
loop_
_entity.id
_entity.type
_entity.pdbx_description
1 polymer ?
#
loop_
_entity_poly.entity_id
_entity_poly.type
_entity_poly.pdbx_seq_one_letter_code
_entity_poly.pdbx_strand_id
1 'polypeptide(L)' 'MNRPQMDAESNNPDIKDSVIQEKLLDAEIPGFQAEFDPIEAERLGAFKEDALSEQDALDSTIDHPAEAEDERG' A
#
# COMPACT_ATOMS: atom_id res chain seq x y z
N MET A 1 2.99 -1.06 -33.72
CA MET A 1 2.87 -1.73 -32.42
C MET A 1 1.43 -1.60 -31.95
N ASN A 2 0.61 -2.64 -32.13
CA ASN A 2 -0.73 -2.69 -31.56
C ASN A 2 -0.58 -3.13 -30.10
N ARG A 3 -0.72 -2.21 -29.15
CA ARG A 3 -1.00 -2.61 -27.76
C ARG A 3 -2.40 -3.23 -27.77
N PRO A 4 -2.60 -4.47 -27.30
CA PRO A 4 -3.95 -4.94 -27.05
C PRO A 4 -4.59 -3.93 -26.09
N GLN A 5 -5.74 -3.37 -26.48
CA GLN A 5 -6.58 -2.60 -25.57
C GLN A 5 -7.14 -3.61 -24.57
N MET A 6 -6.39 -3.90 -23.51
CA MET A 6 -6.92 -4.59 -22.34
C MET A 6 -7.92 -3.64 -21.71
N ASP A 7 -9.17 -3.97 -21.95
CA ASP A 7 -10.37 -3.35 -21.43
C ASP A 7 -10.41 -3.46 -19.91
N ALA A 8 -9.75 -2.52 -19.23
CA ALA A 8 -9.88 -2.30 -17.78
C ALA A 8 -11.34 -2.08 -17.34
N GLU A 9 -12.23 -1.77 -18.28
CA GLU A 9 -13.68 -1.60 -18.08
C GLU A 9 -14.48 -2.91 -18.16
N SER A 10 -13.85 -4.04 -18.50
CA SER A 10 -14.49 -5.35 -18.43
C SER A 10 -14.78 -5.68 -16.96
N ASN A 11 -16.06 -5.73 -16.58
CA ASN A 11 -16.47 -6.11 -15.22
C ASN A 11 -16.26 -7.62 -14.93
N ASN A 12 -15.54 -8.33 -15.80
CA ASN A 12 -15.21 -9.72 -15.63
C ASN A 12 -13.99 -9.88 -14.69
N PRO A 13 -14.14 -10.51 -13.50
CA PRO A 13 -13.05 -10.65 -12.54
C PRO A 13 -11.82 -11.37 -13.13
N ASP A 14 -12.02 -12.37 -13.98
CA ASP A 14 -10.91 -13.15 -14.56
C ASP A 14 -10.00 -12.29 -15.45
N ILE A 15 -10.59 -11.34 -16.19
CA ILE A 15 -9.85 -10.44 -17.08
C ILE A 15 -9.12 -9.37 -16.25
N LYS A 16 -9.74 -8.87 -15.18
CA LYS A 16 -9.09 -7.90 -14.28
C LYS A 16 -7.86 -8.48 -13.59
N ASP A 17 -7.95 -9.71 -13.10
CA ASP A 17 -6.82 -10.34 -12.42
C ASP A 17 -5.66 -10.62 -13.40
N SER A 18 -5.94 -10.98 -14.66
CA SER A 18 -4.88 -11.10 -15.68
C SER A 18 -4.22 -9.76 -16.01
N VAL A 19 -5.00 -8.67 -16.07
CA VAL A 19 -4.48 -7.32 -16.34
C VAL A 19 -3.57 -6.84 -15.20
N ILE A 20 -3.97 -7.09 -13.95
CA ILE A 20 -3.15 -6.77 -12.77
C ILE A 20 -1.82 -7.53 -12.80
N GLN A 21 -1.84 -8.82 -13.18
CA GLN A 21 -0.63 -9.64 -13.30
C GLN A 21 0.31 -9.12 -14.40
N GLU A 22 -0.20 -8.74 -15.56
CA GLU A 22 0.64 -8.15 -16.62
C GLU A 22 1.25 -6.82 -16.19
N LYS A 23 0.47 -5.94 -15.57
CA LYS A 23 0.97 -4.67 -15.00
C LYS A 23 2.06 -4.90 -13.95
N LEU A 24 1.94 -5.93 -13.11
CA LEU A 24 2.97 -6.30 -12.12
C LEU A 24 4.26 -6.77 -12.77
N LEU A 25 4.17 -7.59 -13.83
CA LEU A 25 5.34 -8.03 -14.59
C LEU A 25 6.06 -6.84 -15.24
N ASP A 26 5.30 -5.88 -15.76
CA ASP A 26 5.89 -4.65 -16.30
C ASP A 26 6.56 -3.80 -15.21
N ALA A 27 6.03 -3.78 -13.98
CA ALA A 27 6.62 -3.06 -12.85
C ALA A 27 7.98 -3.64 -12.39
N GLU A 28 8.30 -4.90 -12.74
CA GLU A 28 9.63 -5.48 -12.51
C GLU A 28 10.69 -4.94 -13.48
N ILE A 29 10.27 -4.27 -14.56
CA ILE A 29 11.18 -3.67 -15.54
C ILE A 29 11.73 -2.35 -14.98
N PRO A 30 13.07 -2.23 -14.81
CA PRO A 30 13.67 -0.99 -14.31
C PRO A 30 13.29 0.22 -15.16
N GLY A 31 12.72 1.25 -14.53
CA GLY A 31 12.30 2.48 -15.19
C GLY A 31 10.88 2.46 -15.77
N PHE A 32 10.14 1.36 -15.62
CA PHE A 32 8.71 1.33 -15.87
C PHE A 32 7.94 1.55 -14.57
N GLN A 33 6.91 2.39 -14.62
CA GLN A 33 6.02 2.64 -13.49
C GLN A 33 4.61 2.22 -13.88
N ALA A 34 4.12 1.14 -13.27
CA ALA A 34 2.77 0.65 -13.48
C ALA A 34 1.77 1.45 -12.65
N GLU A 35 0.66 1.87 -13.28
CA GLU A 35 -0.44 2.57 -12.62
C GLU A 35 -1.56 1.59 -12.26
N PHE A 36 -2.05 1.69 -11.03
CA PHE A 36 -3.13 0.85 -10.50
C PHE A 36 -4.27 1.73 -9.99
N ASP A 37 -5.50 1.34 -10.30
CA ASP A 37 -6.69 2.00 -9.76
C ASP A 37 -6.83 1.71 -8.25
N PRO A 38 -7.57 2.53 -7.47
CA PRO A 38 -7.72 2.30 -6.03
C PRO A 38 -8.20 0.89 -5.66
N ILE A 39 -9.09 0.31 -6.45
CA ILE A 39 -9.62 -1.06 -6.26
C ILE A 39 -8.53 -2.11 -6.54
N GLU A 40 -7.70 -1.90 -7.58
CA GLU A 40 -6.58 -2.79 -7.89
C GLU A 40 -5.50 -2.70 -6.80
N ALA A 41 -5.18 -1.47 -6.36
CA ALA A 41 -4.21 -1.19 -5.31
C ALA A 41 -4.62 -1.80 -3.95
N GLU A 42 -5.91 -1.80 -3.61
CA GLU A 42 -6.44 -2.48 -2.42
C GLU A 42 -6.24 -4.00 -2.49
N ARG A 43 -6.53 -4.62 -3.64
CA ARG A 43 -6.28 -6.05 -3.87
C ARG A 43 -4.79 -6.41 -3.80
N LEU A 44 -3.92 -5.50 -4.22
CA LEU A 44 -2.47 -5.65 -4.16
C LEU A 44 -1.89 -5.41 -2.76
N GLY A 45 -2.70 -4.96 -1.79
CA GLY A 45 -2.23 -4.61 -0.46
C GLY A 45 -1.33 -3.36 -0.47
N ALA A 46 -1.43 -2.50 -1.49
CA ALA A 46 -0.68 -1.25 -1.56
C ALA A 46 -1.09 -0.29 -0.43
N PHE A 47 -2.35 -0.35 0.01
CA PHE A 47 -2.80 0.27 1.24
C PHE A 47 -2.37 -0.60 2.41
N LYS A 48 -1.13 -0.39 2.86
CA LYS A 48 -0.67 -0.93 4.14
C LYS A 48 -1.22 -0.01 5.23
N GLU A 49 -1.93 -0.56 6.21
CA GLU A 49 -2.27 0.13 7.45
C GLU A 49 -0.98 0.35 8.27
N ASP A 50 -0.12 1.26 7.81
CA ASP A 50 1.09 1.71 8.52
C ASP A 50 0.77 2.90 9.45
N ALA A 51 -0.51 3.08 9.79
CA ALA A 51 -0.90 4.02 10.83
C ALA A 51 -0.30 3.52 12.15
N LEU A 52 0.42 4.39 12.86
CA LEU A 52 0.88 4.13 14.22
C LEU A 52 -0.28 3.60 15.05
N SER A 53 -0.06 2.49 15.77
CA SER A 53 -1.02 2.05 16.77
C SER A 53 -1.15 3.12 17.86
N GLU A 54 -2.29 3.18 18.55
CA GLU A 54 -2.48 4.14 19.66
C GLU A 54 -1.36 4.01 20.70
N GLN A 55 -0.92 2.79 20.96
CA GLN A 55 0.16 2.49 21.89
C GLN A 55 1.51 3.00 21.37
N ASP A 56 1.86 2.74 20.10
CA ASP A 56 3.11 3.23 19.51
C ASP A 56 3.14 4.77 19.42
N ALA A 57 1.98 5.40 19.19
CA ALA A 57 1.84 6.84 19.19
C ALA A 57 2.07 7.45 20.59
N LEU A 58 1.56 6.80 21.64
CA LEU A 58 1.79 7.20 23.03
C LEU A 58 3.26 7.00 23.43
N ASP A 59 3.86 5.86 23.10
CA ASP A 59 5.25 5.53 23.43
C ASP A 59 6.27 6.43 22.69
N SER A 60 5.91 6.96 21.51
CA SER A 60 6.70 7.96 20.81
C SER A 60 6.66 9.37 21.45
N THR A 61 5.87 9.58 22.51
CA THR A 61 5.70 10.90 23.13
C THR A 61 6.83 11.18 24.11
N ILE A 62 7.80 12.00 23.69
CA ILE A 62 8.98 12.39 24.49
C ILE A 62 8.58 13.12 25.80
N ASP A 63 7.45 13.83 25.80
CA ASP A 63 6.92 14.56 26.97
C ASP A 63 6.03 13.68 27.88
N HIS A 64 5.99 12.35 27.71
CA HIS A 64 5.20 11.50 28.60
C HIS A 64 5.81 11.54 30.01
N PRO A 65 5.10 12.07 31.03
CA PRO A 65 5.65 12.30 32.37
C PRO A 65 5.75 11.02 33.21
N ALA A 66 5.91 9.85 32.60
CA ALA A 66 6.07 8.60 33.33
C ALA A 66 7.48 8.41 33.90
N GLU A 67 8.51 9.04 33.31
CA GLU A 67 9.90 8.92 33.77
C GLU A 67 10.38 10.08 34.65
N ALA A 68 9.58 11.12 34.87
CA ALA A 68 9.96 12.27 35.69
C ALA A 68 9.69 12.09 37.20
N GLU A 69 9.11 10.96 37.63
CA GLU A 69 8.71 10.74 39.04
C GLU A 69 9.63 9.80 39.84
N ASP A 70 10.63 9.15 39.25
CA ASP A 70 11.50 8.18 39.96
C ASP A 70 12.86 8.74 40.44
N GLU A 71 12.97 10.06 40.65
CA GLU A 71 14.16 10.68 41.28
C GLU A 71 13.85 11.44 42.58
N ARG A 72 12.74 11.13 43.25
CA ARG A 72 12.46 11.59 44.62
C ARG A 72 12.13 10.42 45.56
N GLY A 73 13.16 9.69 45.94
CA GLY A 73 13.17 8.73 47.05
C GLY A 73 14.57 8.52 47.59
#